data_AF-A0A844EH65-F1
#
_entry.id   AF-A0A844EH65-F1
#
_cell.length_a   1.000
_cell.length_b   1.000
_cell.length_c   1.000
_cell.angle_alpha   90.00
_cell.angle_beta   90.00
_cell.angle_gamma   90.00
#
_symmetry.space_group_name_H-M   'P 1'
#
loop_
_entity.id
_entity.type
_entity.pdbx_description
1 polymer ?
#
loop_
_entity_poly.entity_id
_entity_poly.type
_entity_poly.pdbx_seq_one_letter_code
_entity_poly.pdbx_strand_id
1 'polypeptide(L)'
;RAAGIHLIVATQRPSVDIVTGTIKNNIPSRIAFMVSSQVDSRTILDSAGAERLLGRGDMLYLGSGANQPVRLQGAFVTNQELDGIVDFVRQQGEPHYLFTPESLKKTTSETQSEDRLMPQVMKYIAKEDTISTSKLQRVFSIGYNRAANIIDHLQDKDLVSEQQGSKPRTVYYKPAAEKPAPELPDNHQK
;
A
#
# COMPACT_ATOMS: atom_id res chain seq x y z
N ARG A 1 -12.19 -10.69 12.63
CA ARG A 1 -12.79 -11.77 13.45
C ARG A 1 -14.27 -11.99 13.15
N ALA A 2 -15.17 -11.04 13.44
CA ALA A 2 -16.61 -11.25 13.18
C ALA A 2 -16.94 -11.56 11.72
N ALA A 3 -16.21 -10.96 10.78
CA ALA A 3 -16.35 -11.22 9.34
C ALA A 3 -15.71 -12.55 8.86
N GLY A 4 -15.16 -13.39 9.75
CA GLY A 4 -14.50 -14.65 9.37
C GLY A 4 -13.14 -14.50 8.67
N ILE A 5 -12.60 -13.28 8.56
CA ILE A 5 -11.27 -13.03 7.98
C ILE A 5 -10.22 -13.09 9.09
N HIS A 6 -9.17 -13.88 8.85
CA HIS A 6 -8.02 -14.11 9.73
C HIS A 6 -6.73 -13.80 8.97
N LEU A 7 -5.71 -13.29 9.69
CA LEU A 7 -4.43 -12.89 9.11
C LEU A 7 -3.29 -13.66 9.77
N ILE A 8 -2.38 -14.18 8.95
CA ILE A 8 -1.10 -14.74 9.37
C ILE A 8 0.00 -13.90 8.73
N VAL A 9 0.88 -13.32 9.54
CA VAL A 9 2.02 -12.52 9.09
C VAL A 9 3.29 -13.19 9.58
N ALA A 10 4.22 -13.46 8.67
CA ALA A 10 5.51 -14.07 8.97
C ALA A 10 6.65 -13.22 8.41
N THR A 11 7.74 -13.12 9.16
CA THR A 11 8.97 -12.43 8.75
C THR A 11 10.19 -13.12 9.35
N GLN A 12 11.31 -13.09 8.63
CA GLN A 12 12.64 -13.47 9.15
C GLN A 12 13.44 -12.26 9.64
N ARG A 13 12.91 -11.05 9.46
CA ARG A 13 13.54 -9.78 9.88
C ARG A 13 12.67 -9.14 10.95
N PRO A 14 12.88 -9.48 12.23
CA PRO A 14 12.08 -8.96 13.35
C PRO A 14 12.60 -7.60 13.82
N SER A 15 12.63 -6.62 12.92
CA SER A 15 13.06 -5.24 13.22
C SER A 15 11.86 -4.32 13.46
N VAL A 16 12.08 -3.19 14.15
CA VAL A 16 11.00 -2.27 14.60
C VAL A 16 10.26 -1.62 13.42
N ASP A 17 10.94 -1.43 12.29
CA ASP A 17 10.39 -0.93 11.04
C ASP A 17 9.48 -1.96 10.33
N ILE A 18 9.67 -3.25 10.59
CA ILE A 18 8.83 -4.34 10.04
C ILE A 18 7.70 -4.68 11.02
N VAL A 19 8.04 -4.95 12.27
CA VAL A 19 7.08 -5.25 13.34
C VAL A 19 6.74 -3.96 14.09
N THR A 20 6.08 -3.07 13.37
CA THR A 20 5.73 -1.74 13.88
C THR A 20 4.73 -1.81 15.04
N GLY A 21 4.59 -0.71 15.79
CA GLY A 21 3.59 -0.60 16.85
C GLY A 21 2.16 -0.88 16.36
N THR A 22 1.80 -0.44 15.15
CA THR A 22 0.48 -0.70 14.55
C THR A 22 0.24 -2.19 14.35
N ILE A 23 1.23 -2.94 13.88
CA ILE A 23 1.18 -4.40 13.74
C ILE A 23 1.00 -5.05 15.11
N LYS A 24 1.84 -4.67 16.09
CA LYS A 24 1.77 -5.23 17.46
C LYS A 24 0.41 -4.97 18.12
N ASN A 25 -0.13 -3.77 17.98
CA ASN A 25 -1.39 -3.39 18.62
C ASN A 25 -2.61 -4.13 18.06
N ASN A 26 -2.56 -4.60 16.81
CA ASN A 26 -3.68 -5.26 16.15
C ASN A 26 -3.52 -6.79 16.04
N ILE A 27 -2.33 -7.33 16.29
CA ILE A 27 -2.03 -8.76 16.26
C ILE A 27 -1.51 -9.18 17.65
N PRO A 28 -2.41 -9.53 18.59
CA PRO A 28 -2.05 -9.82 19.97
C PRO A 28 -1.49 -11.23 20.18
N SER A 29 -1.76 -12.17 19.26
CA SER A 29 -1.19 -13.52 19.30
C SER A 29 0.07 -13.57 18.46
N ARG A 30 1.18 -14.01 19.06
CA ARG A 30 2.51 -13.95 18.43
C ARG A 30 3.28 -15.22 18.68
N ILE A 31 4.08 -15.61 17.70
CA ILE A 31 4.99 -16.75 17.78
C ILE A 31 6.37 -16.22 17.41
N ALA A 32 7.37 -16.54 18.23
CA ALA A 32 8.77 -16.31 17.91
C ALA A 32 9.50 -17.64 17.89
N PHE A 33 10.13 -17.96 16.76
CA PHE A 33 11.19 -18.97 16.69
C PHE A 33 12.51 -18.37 17.17
N MET A 34 13.57 -19.17 17.16
CA MET A 34 14.93 -18.71 17.49
C MET A 34 15.30 -17.44 16.70
N VAL A 35 15.72 -16.42 17.44
CA VAL A 35 16.21 -15.14 16.89
C VAL A 35 17.65 -14.88 17.34
N SER A 36 18.33 -13.96 16.66
CA SER A 36 19.74 -13.68 16.89
C SER A 36 20.02 -12.89 18.17
N SER A 37 19.05 -12.12 18.66
CA SER A 37 19.27 -11.21 19.79
C SER A 37 18.06 -11.03 20.70
N GLN A 38 18.32 -10.60 21.93
CA GLN A 38 17.28 -10.22 22.88
C GLN A 38 16.43 -9.03 22.40
N VAL A 39 17.02 -8.16 21.55
CA VAL A 39 16.31 -7.03 20.94
C VAL A 39 15.25 -7.55 19.97
N ASP A 40 15.63 -8.50 19.11
CA ASP A 40 14.71 -9.14 18.16
C ASP A 40 13.57 -9.88 18.89
N SER A 41 13.89 -10.57 19.99
CA SER A 41 12.88 -11.21 20.85
C SER A 41 11.85 -10.20 21.35
N ARG A 42 12.32 -9.06 21.86
CA ARG A 42 11.43 -7.98 22.33
C ARG A 42 10.65 -7.34 21.21
N THR A 43 11.21 -7.23 20.00
CA THR A 43 10.47 -6.71 18.85
C THR A 43 9.25 -7.58 18.52
N ILE A 44 9.35 -8.90 18.67
CA ILE A 44 8.23 -9.83 18.41
C ILE A 44 7.30 -9.96 19.62
N LEU A 45 7.85 -10.29 20.79
CA LEU A 45 7.07 -10.72 21.96
C LEU A 45 6.89 -9.66 23.05
N ASP A 46 7.52 -8.49 22.89
CA ASP A 46 7.70 -7.49 23.95
C ASP A 46 8.45 -8.04 25.19
N SER A 47 9.02 -9.25 25.10
CA SER A 47 9.82 -9.91 26.13
C SER A 47 11.07 -10.58 25.55
N ALA A 48 12.05 -10.83 26.41
CA ALA A 48 13.21 -11.66 26.09
C ALA A 48 12.83 -13.16 26.10
N GLY A 49 13.70 -14.00 25.52
CA GLY A 49 13.64 -15.46 25.63
C GLY A 49 13.79 -16.17 24.29
N ALA A 50 13.36 -15.57 23.19
CA ALA A 50 13.44 -16.21 21.87
C ALA A 50 14.89 -16.35 21.39
N GLU A 51 15.82 -15.53 21.88
CA GLU A 51 17.25 -15.63 21.58
C GLU A 51 17.93 -16.86 22.20
N ARG A 52 17.23 -17.58 23.09
CA ARG A 52 17.74 -18.76 23.81
C ARG A 52 17.10 -20.07 23.31
N LEU A 53 16.27 -19.99 22.28
CA LEU A 53 15.66 -21.16 21.66
C LEU A 53 16.71 -21.98 20.91
N LEU A 54 16.43 -23.26 20.71
CA LEU A 54 17.36 -24.24 20.13
C LEU A 54 17.27 -24.33 18.60
N GLY A 55 16.36 -23.57 17.98
CA GLY A 55 16.01 -23.69 16.57
C GLY A 55 15.19 -24.94 16.28
N ARG A 56 15.14 -25.36 15.00
CA ARG A 56 14.47 -26.60 14.55
C ARG A 56 13.05 -26.81 15.11
N GLY A 57 12.24 -25.75 15.09
CA GLY A 57 10.85 -25.79 15.53
C GLY A 57 10.63 -25.36 17.00
N ASP A 58 11.68 -25.19 17.80
CA ASP A 58 11.54 -24.64 19.15
C ASP A 58 11.08 -23.17 19.09
N MET A 59 10.01 -22.85 19.81
CA MET A 59 9.31 -21.58 19.71
C MET A 59 8.71 -21.11 21.04
N LEU A 60 8.49 -19.80 21.13
CA LEU A 60 7.69 -19.16 22.16
C LEU A 60 6.38 -18.68 21.56
N TYR A 61 5.26 -19.06 22.18
CA TYR A 61 3.93 -18.61 21.84
C TYR A 61 3.38 -17.67 22.90
N LEU A 62 3.05 -16.45 22.51
CA LEU A 62 2.32 -15.48 23.32
C LEU A 62 0.88 -15.40 22.83
N GLY A 63 -0.05 -15.98 23.60
CA GLY A 63 -1.47 -15.94 23.29
C GLY A 63 -2.09 -14.57 23.59
N SER A 64 -3.22 -14.28 22.93
CA SER A 64 -3.99 -13.06 23.20
C SER A 64 -4.41 -13.00 24.66
N GLY A 65 -3.99 -11.96 25.39
CA GLY A 65 -4.29 -11.76 26.81
C GLY A 65 -3.41 -12.58 27.77
N ALA A 66 -2.44 -13.34 27.27
CA ALA A 66 -1.46 -14.01 28.12
C ALA A 66 -0.39 -13.02 28.60
N ASN A 67 0.03 -13.17 29.86
CA ASN A 67 1.07 -12.31 30.46
C ASN A 67 2.49 -12.79 30.15
N GLN A 68 2.66 -14.06 29.80
CA GLN A 68 3.96 -14.66 29.50
C GLN A 68 3.85 -15.64 28.33
N PRO A 69 4.90 -15.73 27.50
CA PRO A 69 4.94 -16.72 26.44
C PRO A 69 5.14 -18.13 27.00
N VAL A 70 4.53 -19.11 26.34
CA VAL A 70 4.72 -20.53 26.62
C VAL A 70 5.68 -21.11 25.59
N ARG A 71 6.67 -21.89 26.04
CA ARG A 71 7.59 -22.59 25.15
C ARG A 71 6.94 -23.84 24.58
N LEU A 72 7.04 -24.00 23.27
CA LEU A 72 6.44 -25.08 22.50
C LEU A 72 7.45 -25.64 21.50
N GLN A 73 7.26 -26.89 21.09
CA GLN A 73 8.00 -27.51 20.00
C GLN A 73 7.08 -27.64 18.78
N GLY A 74 7.45 -26.98 17.69
CA GLY A 74 6.76 -27.09 16.41
C GLY A 74 6.87 -28.50 15.83
N ALA A 75 5.78 -28.98 15.25
CA ALA A 75 5.77 -30.22 14.49
C ALA A 75 6.64 -30.05 13.24
N PHE A 76 7.51 -31.03 12.99
CA PHE A 76 8.27 -31.10 11.75
C PHE A 76 7.43 -31.81 10.70
N VAL A 77 7.28 -31.19 9.54
CA VAL A 77 6.59 -31.75 8.38
C VAL A 77 7.56 -31.70 7.21
N THR A 78 7.75 -32.83 6.55
CA THR A 78 8.61 -32.93 5.37
C THR A 78 7.91 -32.42 4.12
N ASN A 79 8.67 -32.06 3.09
CA ASN A 79 8.10 -31.70 1.79
C ASN A 79 7.28 -32.86 1.20
N GLN A 80 7.71 -34.11 1.39
CA GLN A 80 6.99 -35.27 0.89
C GLN A 80 5.60 -35.42 1.54
N GLU A 81 5.50 -35.20 2.85
CA GLU A 81 4.19 -35.20 3.54
C GLU A 81 3.32 -34.03 3.08
N LEU A 82 3.92 -32.85 2.88
CA LEU A 82 3.23 -31.67 2.36
C LEU A 82 2.66 -31.92 0.96
N ASP A 83 3.48 -32.45 0.04
CA ASP A 83 3.09 -32.74 -1.33
C ASP A 83 1.94 -33.76 -1.37
N GLY A 84 2.01 -34.81 -0.54
CA GLY A 84 0.92 -35.78 -0.41
C GLY A 84 -0.41 -35.16 0.04
N ILE A 85 -0.37 -34.21 0.99
CA ILE A 85 -1.57 -33.47 1.43
C ILE A 85 -2.09 -32.56 0.32
N VAL A 86 -1.20 -31.83 -0.36
CA VAL A 86 -1.57 -30.93 -1.46
C VAL A 86 -2.25 -31.70 -2.59
N ASP A 87 -1.70 -32.85 -2.98
CA ASP A 87 -2.26 -33.69 -4.04
C ASP A 87 -3.60 -34.31 -3.64
N PHE A 88 -3.74 -34.73 -2.38
CA PHE A 88 -5.03 -35.20 -1.85
C PHE A 88 -6.10 -34.08 -1.91
N VAL A 89 -5.74 -32.84 -1.58
CA VAL A 89 -6.67 -31.69 -1.66
C VAL A 89 -7.03 -31.37 -3.11
N ARG A 90 -6.07 -31.40 -4.04
CA ARG A 90 -6.32 -31.18 -5.48
C ARG A 90 -7.31 -32.17 -6.07
N GLN A 91 -7.30 -33.42 -5.61
CA GLN A 91 -8.25 -34.44 -6.07
C GLN A 91 -9.70 -34.14 -5.66
N GLN A 92 -9.93 -33.27 -4.68
CA GLN A 92 -11.28 -32.92 -4.21
C GLN A 92 -11.94 -31.82 -5.06
N GLY A 93 -11.17 -31.05 -5.83
CA GLY A 93 -11.71 -30.02 -6.72
C GLY A 93 -10.68 -29.01 -7.21
N GLU A 94 -11.07 -28.29 -8.26
CA GLU A 94 -10.27 -27.24 -8.88
C GLU A 94 -10.46 -25.89 -8.16
N PRO A 95 -9.42 -25.03 -8.10
CA PRO A 95 -9.51 -23.73 -7.44
C PRO A 95 -10.42 -22.75 -8.21
N HIS A 96 -11.34 -22.10 -7.49
CA HIS A 96 -12.18 -21.03 -8.03
C HIS A 96 -11.63 -19.65 -7.64
N TYR A 97 -10.81 -19.06 -8.52
CA TYR A 97 -10.23 -17.74 -8.29
C TYR A 97 -11.22 -16.62 -8.64
N LEU A 98 -11.52 -15.75 -7.66
CA LEU A 98 -12.38 -14.57 -7.88
C LEU A 98 -11.73 -13.49 -8.75
N PHE A 99 -10.41 -13.50 -8.86
CA PHE A 99 -9.63 -12.51 -9.61
C PHE A 99 -8.54 -13.21 -10.41
N THR A 100 -8.33 -12.76 -11.65
CA THR A 100 -7.15 -13.13 -12.42
C THR A 100 -5.99 -12.17 -12.09
N PRO A 101 -4.73 -12.58 -12.28
CA PRO A 101 -3.58 -11.70 -12.12
C PRO A 101 -3.68 -10.41 -12.95
N GLU A 102 -4.28 -10.45 -14.14
CA GLU A 102 -4.51 -9.24 -14.96
C GLU A 102 -5.56 -8.31 -14.34
N SER A 103 -6.64 -8.88 -13.77
CA SER A 103 -7.68 -8.08 -13.13
C SER A 103 -7.17 -7.31 -11.90
N LEU A 104 -6.28 -7.92 -11.10
CA LEU A 104 -5.65 -7.27 -9.93
C LEU A 104 -4.72 -6.12 -10.33
N LYS A 105 -4.00 -6.25 -11.46
CA LYS A 105 -3.17 -5.17 -12.02
C LYS A 105 -4.04 -3.99 -12.45
N LYS A 106 -5.16 -4.25 -13.14
CA LYS A 106 -6.12 -3.20 -13.54
C LYS A 106 -6.72 -2.48 -12.33
N THR A 107 -7.11 -3.21 -11.29
CA THR A 107 -7.67 -2.59 -10.07
C THR A 107 -6.63 -1.71 -9.35
N THR A 108 -5.34 -2.06 -9.37
CA THR A 108 -4.30 -1.21 -8.78
C THR A 108 -4.14 0.10 -9.55
N SER A 109 -4.16 0.05 -10.89
CA SER A 109 -4.19 1.26 -11.75
C SER A 109 -5.49 2.05 -11.65
N GLU A 110 -6.63 1.41 -11.36
CA GLU A 110 -7.91 2.08 -11.09
C GLU A 110 -8.05 2.57 -9.65
N THR A 111 -7.26 2.06 -8.70
CA THR A 111 -7.15 2.64 -7.34
C THR A 111 -6.21 3.85 -7.35
N GLN A 112 -5.34 3.94 -8.36
CA GLN A 112 -4.78 5.20 -8.85
C GLN A 112 -5.78 6.02 -9.69
N SER A 113 -7.08 5.69 -9.69
CA SER A 113 -8.07 6.59 -10.30
C SER A 113 -8.08 7.91 -9.54
N GLU A 114 -7.97 8.95 -10.36
CA GLU A 114 -7.97 10.38 -10.08
C GLU A 114 -8.28 10.77 -8.63
N ASP A 115 -7.28 11.34 -7.97
CA ASP A 115 -7.47 12.03 -6.70
C ASP A 115 -8.73 12.91 -6.80
N ARG A 116 -9.58 12.91 -5.76
CA ARG A 116 -10.81 13.72 -5.73
C ARG A 116 -10.58 15.21 -6.04
N LEU A 117 -9.37 15.72 -5.80
CA LEU A 117 -8.97 17.08 -6.10
C LEU A 117 -8.51 17.29 -7.55
N MET A 118 -8.26 16.21 -8.31
CA MET A 118 -7.75 16.27 -9.69
C MET A 118 -8.56 17.22 -10.58
N PRO A 119 -9.91 17.25 -10.57
CA PRO A 119 -10.66 18.23 -11.37
C PRO A 119 -10.38 19.68 -10.99
N GLN A 120 -10.14 19.96 -9.69
CA GLN A 120 -9.82 21.30 -9.20
C GLN A 120 -8.37 21.67 -9.52
N VAL A 121 -7.45 20.71 -9.39
CA VAL A 121 -6.04 20.87 -9.76
C VAL A 121 -5.91 21.15 -11.26
N MET A 122 -6.65 20.45 -12.11
CA MET A 122 -6.70 20.69 -13.56
C MET A 122 -7.15 22.13 -13.89
N LYS A 123 -8.19 22.63 -13.20
CA LYS A 123 -8.65 24.03 -13.36
C LYS A 123 -7.61 25.04 -12.87
N TYR A 124 -6.83 24.69 -11.85
CA TYR A 124 -5.80 25.54 -11.29
C TYR A 124 -4.57 25.61 -12.20
N ILE A 125 -4.02 24.47 -12.61
CA ILE A 125 -2.81 24.43 -13.45
C ILE A 125 -3.05 25.04 -14.83
N ALA A 126 -4.29 25.02 -15.34
CA ALA A 126 -4.66 25.70 -16.59
C ALA A 126 -4.32 27.20 -16.62
N LYS A 127 -4.12 27.83 -15.46
CA LYS A 127 -3.81 29.26 -15.30
C LYS A 127 -2.36 29.51 -14.89
N GLU A 128 -1.55 28.47 -14.78
CA GLU A 128 -0.21 28.53 -14.18
C GLU A 128 0.82 28.04 -15.19
N ASP A 129 1.93 28.76 -15.38
CA ASP A 129 3.01 28.30 -16.26
C ASP A 129 3.89 27.23 -15.58
N THR A 130 3.89 27.19 -14.25
CA THR A 130 4.71 26.25 -13.46
C THR A 130 3.98 25.74 -12.22
N ILE A 131 4.28 24.49 -11.87
CA ILE A 131 3.74 23.81 -10.70
C ILE A 131 4.83 23.07 -9.92
N SER A 132 4.63 22.93 -8.62
CA SER A 132 5.51 22.14 -7.75
C SER A 132 4.70 21.48 -6.64
N THR A 133 5.25 20.43 -6.03
CA THR A 133 4.61 19.67 -4.94
C THR A 133 4.25 20.61 -3.80
N SER A 134 5.20 21.43 -3.35
CA SER A 134 4.99 22.42 -2.28
C SER A 134 3.94 23.48 -2.63
N LYS A 135 3.76 23.83 -3.91
CA LYS A 135 2.73 24.79 -4.35
C LYS A 135 1.35 24.16 -4.25
N LEU A 136 1.17 22.91 -4.68
CA LEU A 136 -0.08 22.17 -4.49
C LEU A 136 -0.43 21.96 -3.02
N GLN A 137 0.56 21.65 -2.17
CA GLN A 137 0.35 21.51 -0.73
C GLN A 137 -0.29 22.76 -0.11
N ARG A 138 0.19 23.95 -0.48
CA ARG A 138 -0.31 25.23 0.06
C ARG A 138 -1.69 25.58 -0.49
N VAL A 139 -1.88 25.46 -1.81
CA VAL A 139 -3.12 25.86 -2.48
C VAL A 139 -4.29 24.95 -2.12
N PHE A 140 -4.05 23.64 -2.07
CA PHE A 140 -5.09 22.64 -1.81
C PHE A 140 -5.10 22.12 -0.37
N SER A 141 -4.21 22.62 0.50
CA SER A 141 -4.08 22.20 1.90
C SER A 141 -3.95 20.68 2.06
N ILE A 142 -3.07 20.06 1.26
CA ILE A 142 -2.84 18.61 1.25
C ILE A 142 -1.42 18.23 1.72
N GLY A 143 -1.28 17.01 2.24
CA GLY A 143 0.02 16.44 2.64
C GLY A 143 0.96 16.18 1.46
N TYR A 144 2.27 16.10 1.74
CA TYR A 144 3.33 15.97 0.72
C TYR A 144 3.12 14.78 -0.22
N ASN A 145 2.92 13.58 0.33
CA ASN A 145 2.77 12.36 -0.47
C ASN A 145 1.58 12.45 -1.45
N ARG A 146 0.48 13.07 -1.01
CA ARG A 146 -0.69 13.26 -1.86
C ARG A 146 -0.42 14.27 -2.97
N ALA A 147 0.26 15.37 -2.66
CA ALA A 147 0.66 16.36 -3.66
C ALA A 147 1.68 15.80 -4.68
N ALA A 148 2.60 14.96 -4.24
CA ALA A 148 3.56 14.24 -5.09
C ALA A 148 2.82 13.31 -6.06
N ASN A 149 1.95 12.44 -5.54
CA ASN A 149 1.17 11.53 -6.38
C ASN A 149 0.32 12.26 -7.42
N ILE A 150 -0.29 13.40 -7.06
CA ILE A 150 -1.05 14.22 -8.01
C ILE A 150 -0.13 14.76 -9.13
N ILE A 151 1.08 15.22 -8.81
CA ILE A 151 2.02 15.72 -9.82
C ILE A 151 2.53 14.60 -10.71
N ASP A 152 2.80 13.43 -10.15
CA ASP A 152 3.23 12.27 -10.92
C ASP A 152 2.11 11.84 -11.88
N HIS A 153 0.85 11.82 -11.43
CA HIS A 153 -0.30 11.56 -12.31
C HIS A 153 -0.47 12.62 -13.41
N LEU A 154 -0.14 13.89 -13.15
CA LEU A 154 -0.15 14.94 -14.18
C LEU A 154 0.99 14.73 -15.19
N GLN A 155 2.16 14.26 -14.73
CA GLN A 155 3.30 13.94 -15.60
C GLN A 155 2.96 12.74 -16.49
N ASP A 156 2.39 11.68 -15.92
CA ASP A 156 2.01 10.46 -16.65
C ASP A 156 0.97 10.71 -17.75
N LYS A 157 0.21 11.81 -17.63
CA LYS A 157 -0.76 12.28 -18.64
C LYS A 157 -0.18 13.33 -19.60
N ASP A 158 1.13 13.57 -19.57
CA ASP A 158 1.85 14.57 -20.36
C ASP A 158 1.33 16.02 -20.15
N LEU A 159 0.75 16.32 -18.98
CA LEU A 159 0.19 17.65 -18.67
C LEU A 159 1.22 18.59 -18.03
N VAL A 160 2.29 18.03 -17.47
CA VAL A 160 3.39 18.77 -16.84
C VAL A 160 4.73 18.12 -17.18
N SER A 161 5.81 18.90 -17.16
CA SER A 161 7.16 18.41 -17.45
C SER A 161 7.67 17.43 -16.39
N GLU A 162 8.68 16.65 -16.77
CA GLU A 162 9.50 15.88 -15.84
C GLU A 162 10.20 16.80 -14.81
N GLN A 163 10.62 16.20 -13.69
CA GLN A 163 11.36 16.90 -12.65
C GLN A 163 12.80 17.19 -13.12
N GLN A 164 13.16 18.48 -13.18
CA GLN A 164 14.52 18.92 -13.52
C GLN A 164 15.21 19.51 -12.27
N GLY A 165 15.80 18.64 -11.45
CA GLY A 165 16.45 19.03 -10.20
C GLY A 165 15.47 19.64 -9.20
N SER A 166 15.81 20.78 -8.60
CA SER A 166 14.93 21.51 -7.66
C SER A 166 13.96 22.48 -8.33
N LYS A 167 13.97 22.58 -9.67
CA LYS A 167 13.14 23.55 -10.40
C LYS A 167 11.67 23.10 -10.43
N PRO A 168 10.73 24.07 -10.41
CA PRO A 168 9.32 23.80 -10.68
C PRO A 168 9.13 23.16 -12.06
N ARG A 169 8.11 22.30 -12.17
CA ARG A 169 7.73 21.65 -13.43
C ARG A 169 6.93 22.61 -14.29
N THR A 170 7.19 22.61 -15.59
CA THR A 170 6.44 23.43 -16.56
C THR A 170 5.08 22.80 -16.83
N VAL A 171 4.03 23.61 -16.90
CA VAL A 171 2.68 23.13 -17.22
C VAL A 171 2.45 23.23 -18.73
N TYR A 172 2.01 22.13 -19.34
CA TYR A 172 1.68 22.06 -20.77
C TYR A 172 0.17 22.20 -21.04
N TYR A 173 -0.65 22.00 -20.02
CA TYR A 173 -2.10 22.04 -20.12
C TYR A 173 -2.63 23.47 -20.33
N LYS A 174 -3.18 23.73 -21.53
CA LYS A 174 -3.98 24.93 -21.83
C LYS A 174 -5.36 24.48 -22.32
N PRO A 175 -6.46 24.86 -21.67
CA PRO A 175 -7.79 24.54 -22.18
C PRO A 175 -7.97 25.17 -23.55
N ALA A 176 -8.54 24.43 -24.50
CA ALA A 176 -8.83 24.94 -25.84
C ALA A 176 -9.65 26.23 -25.72
N ALA A 177 -9.21 27.29 -26.38
CA ALA A 177 -9.90 28.57 -26.39
C ALA A 177 -11.36 28.36 -26.80
N GLU A 178 -12.30 28.80 -25.96
CA GLU A 178 -13.70 28.95 -26.37
C GLU A 178 -13.74 29.79 -27.64
N LYS A 179 -14.18 29.19 -28.75
CA LYS A 179 -14.49 29.95 -29.97
C LYS A 179 -15.56 30.98 -29.59
N PRO A 180 -15.37 32.27 -29.89
CA PRO A 180 -16.43 33.25 -29.67
C PRO A 180 -17.67 32.86 -30.50
N ALA A 181 -18.84 32.98 -29.88
CA ALA A 181 -20.12 32.67 -30.49
C ALA A 181 -20.31 33.51 -31.79
N PRO A 182 -20.92 32.95 -32.85
CA PRO A 182 -21.19 33.72 -34.05
C PRO A 182 -22.16 34.86 -33.73
N GLU A 183 -21.77 36.09 -34.07
CA GLU A 183 -22.65 37.27 -34.03
C GLU A 183 -23.87 37.01 -34.92
N LEU A 184 -25.06 37.13 -34.32
CA LEU A 184 -26.32 37.13 -35.06
C LEU A 184 -26.37 38.39 -35.94
N PRO A 185 -26.75 38.27 -37.23
CA PRO A 185 -26.83 39.43 -38.10
C PRO A 185 -27.90 40.40 -37.61
N ASP A 186 -27.49 41.66 -37.57
CA ASP A 186 -28.26 42.83 -37.18
C ASP A 186 -29.47 42.99 -38.11
N ASN A 187 -30.68 42.72 -37.60
CA ASN A 187 -31.91 42.83 -38.38
C ASN A 187 -32.36 44.30 -38.40
N HIS A 188 -31.61 45.13 -39.11
CA HIS A 188 -32.10 46.41 -39.61
C HIS A 188 -32.78 46.18 -40.96
N GLN A 189 -34.11 46.13 -40.96
CA GLN A 189 -34.90 46.54 -42.11
C GLN A 189 -36.20 47.22 -41.67
N LYS A 190 -36.51 48.26 -42.43
CA LYS A 190 -37.52 49.31 -42.25
C LYS A 190 -38.95 48.82 -42.18
#